data_AF-A0A6N2EHI3-F1
#
_entry.id   AF-A0A6N2EHI3-F1
#
_cell.length_a   1.000
_cell.length_b   1.000
_cell.length_c   1.000
_cell.angle_alpha   90.00
_cell.angle_beta   90.00
_cell.angle_gamma   90.00
#
_symmetry.space_group_name_H-M   'P 1'
#
loop_
_entity.id
_entity.type
_entity.pdbx_description
1 polymer ?
#
loop_
_entity_poly.entity_id
_entity_poly.type
_entity_poly.pdbx_seq_one_letter_code
_entity_poly.pdbx_strand_id
1 'polypeptide(L)'
;MAADPLTNAVSDRICKHMNDDHAEAVLAYARHYGGVAAAGSARMLAIEPEAMRLEVDGQELQVPFDHSLSDSDDAHRTLVAMLRALPQG
;
A
#
# COMPACT_ATOMS: atom_id res chain seq x y z
N MET A 1 -11.18 22.07 -0.29
CA MET A 1 -9.77 21.79 -0.62
C MET A 1 -9.83 20.61 -1.57
N ALA A 2 -9.45 20.76 -2.83
CA ALA A 2 -9.52 19.66 -3.80
C ALA A 2 -8.40 18.67 -3.45
N ALA A 3 -8.75 17.40 -3.28
CA ALA A 3 -7.74 16.38 -3.04
C ALA A 3 -6.88 16.24 -4.30
N ASP A 4 -5.55 16.16 -4.11
CA ASP A 4 -4.64 16.02 -5.23
C ASP A 4 -4.88 14.67 -5.93
N PRO A 5 -4.98 14.66 -7.28
CA PRO A 5 -5.13 13.42 -8.03
C PRO A 5 -3.95 12.49 -7.75
N LEU A 6 -4.20 11.18 -7.85
CA LEU A 6 -3.21 10.12 -7.61
C LEU A 6 -2.14 10.08 -8.72
N THR A 7 -1.34 11.12 -8.81
CA THR A 7 -0.24 11.25 -9.76
C THR A 7 0.97 10.46 -9.27
N ASN A 8 1.90 10.15 -10.19
CA ASN A 8 3.13 9.44 -9.84
C ASN A 8 3.93 10.14 -8.72
N ALA A 9 3.94 11.48 -8.69
CA ALA A 9 4.63 12.24 -7.65
C ALA A 9 3.97 12.11 -6.27
N VAL A 10 2.64 12.05 -6.23
CA VAL A 10 1.88 11.83 -4.99
C VAL A 10 2.08 10.39 -4.51
N SER A 11 1.99 9.42 -5.43
CA SER A 11 2.31 8.01 -5.17
C SER A 11 3.69 7.86 -4.55
N ASP A 12 4.74 8.44 -5.15
CA ASP A 12 6.10 8.36 -4.62
C ASP A 12 6.22 8.89 -3.18
N ARG A 13 5.56 10.02 -2.88
CA ARG A 13 5.51 10.58 -1.52
C ARG A 13 4.81 9.65 -0.53
N ILE A 14 3.68 9.05 -0.91
CA ILE A 14 2.95 8.09 -0.07
C ILE A 14 3.81 6.84 0.15
N CYS A 15 4.38 6.28 -0.91
CA CYS A 15 5.24 5.10 -0.83
C CYS A 15 6.43 5.35 0.10
N LYS A 16 7.10 6.49 -0.05
CA LYS A 16 8.23 6.86 0.81
C LYS A 16 7.83 6.97 2.27
N HIS A 17 6.70 7.63 2.57
CA HIS A 17 6.20 7.73 3.94
C HIS A 17 5.82 6.36 4.52
N MET A 18 5.11 5.55 3.75
CA MET A 18 4.72 4.19 4.16
C MET A 18 5.94 3.29 4.40
N ASN A 19 6.98 3.41 3.58
CA ASN A 19 8.20 2.63 3.75
C ASN A 19 9.07 3.08 4.92
N ASP A 20 9.05 4.38 5.26
CA ASP A 20 9.90 4.94 6.32
C ASP A 20 9.24 4.85 7.69
N ASP A 21 7.95 5.18 7.78
CA ASP A 21 7.18 5.26 9.04
C ASP A 21 6.38 3.97 9.32
N HIS A 22 6.00 3.23 8.26
CA HIS A 22 5.05 2.12 8.32
C HIS A 22 5.53 0.85 7.60
N ALA A 23 6.83 0.58 7.57
CA ALA A 23 7.40 -0.60 6.88
C ALA A 23 6.75 -1.93 7.33
N GLU A 24 6.42 -2.05 8.62
CA GLU A 24 5.75 -3.24 9.17
C GLU A 24 4.32 -3.41 8.62
N ALA A 25 3.60 -2.31 8.39
CA ALA A 25 2.26 -2.34 7.78
C ALA A 25 2.36 -2.82 6.33
N VAL A 26 3.35 -2.34 5.58
CA VAL A 26 3.63 -2.78 4.21
C VAL A 26 3.90 -4.29 4.15
N LEU A 27 4.68 -4.80 5.10
CA LEU A 27 4.93 -6.24 5.24
C LEU A 27 3.66 -7.03 5.57
N ALA A 28 2.82 -6.50 6.47
CA ALA A 28 1.55 -7.13 6.81
C ALA A 28 0.61 -7.18 5.59
N TYR A 29 0.59 -6.14 4.75
CA TYR A 29 -0.18 -6.17 3.50
C TYR A 29 0.31 -7.24 2.54
N ALA A 30 1.62 -7.35 2.33
CA ALA A 30 2.22 -8.37 1.49
C ALA A 30 1.89 -9.79 1.97
N ARG A 31 1.89 -10.02 3.29
CA ARG A 31 1.56 -11.32 3.88
C ARG A 31 0.09 -11.70 3.72
N HIS A 32 -0.80 -10.75 3.99
CA HIS A 32 -2.23 -11.02 4.02
C HIS A 32 -2.88 -10.89 2.64
N TYR A 33 -2.70 -9.75 1.98
CA TYR A 33 -3.30 -9.48 0.68
C TYR A 33 -2.47 -10.04 -0.47
N GLY A 34 -1.14 -10.08 -0.31
CA GLY A 34 -0.26 -10.70 -1.30
C GLY A 34 -0.14 -12.22 -1.22
N GLY A 35 -0.69 -12.83 -0.17
CA GLY A 35 -0.60 -14.28 0.06
C GLY A 35 0.79 -14.78 0.42
N VAL A 36 1.77 -13.89 0.64
CA VAL A 36 3.15 -14.25 0.96
C VAL A 36 3.35 -14.29 2.48
N ALA A 37 2.72 -15.24 3.17
CA ALA A 37 2.75 -15.32 4.64
C ALA A 37 4.17 -15.35 5.23
N ALA A 38 5.13 -15.92 4.47
CA ALA A 38 6.53 -16.02 4.84
C ALA A 38 7.39 -14.78 4.45
N ALA A 39 6.79 -13.68 4.01
CA ALA A 39 7.53 -12.49 3.60
C ALA A 39 8.44 -12.00 4.74
N GLY A 40 9.74 -11.87 4.46
CA GLY A 40 10.74 -11.35 5.40
C GLY A 40 10.90 -9.82 5.33
N SER A 41 10.74 -9.25 4.14
CA SER A 41 10.80 -7.81 3.90
C SER A 41 9.79 -7.41 2.81
N ALA A 42 9.22 -6.21 2.94
CA ALA A 42 8.34 -5.65 1.93
C ALA A 42 8.53 -4.13 1.83
N ARG A 43 8.36 -3.60 0.63
CA ARG A 43 8.38 -2.16 0.34
C ARG A 43 7.29 -1.81 -0.63
N MET A 44 6.64 -0.68 -0.43
CA MET A 44 5.71 -0.10 -1.37
C MET A 44 6.50 0.57 -2.51
N LEU A 45 6.24 0.15 -3.74
CA LEU A 45 6.90 0.68 -4.94
C LEU A 45 6.09 1.82 -5.56
N ALA A 46 4.78 1.59 -5.71
CA ALA A 46 3.87 2.55 -6.30
C ALA A 46 2.44 2.30 -5.79
N ILE A 47 1.63 3.34 -5.81
CA ILE A 47 0.19 3.26 -5.55
C ILE A 47 -0.54 3.79 -6.77
N GLU A 48 -1.40 2.96 -7.32
CA GLU A 48 -2.23 3.25 -8.50
C GLU A 48 -3.70 3.27 -8.07
N PRO A 49 -4.58 3.95 -8.81
CA PRO A 49 -6.01 3.99 -8.49
C PRO A 49 -6.63 2.61 -8.34
N GLU A 50 -6.17 1.64 -9.12
CA GLU A 50 -6.75 0.30 -9.19
C GLU A 50 -6.02 -0.71 -8.28
N ALA A 51 -4.75 -0.45 -7.94
CA ALA A 51 -3.93 -1.39 -7.19
C ALA A 51 -2.71 -0.72 -6.52
N MET A 52 -2.15 -1.35 -5.48
CA MET A 52 -0.83 -1.01 -4.97
C MET A 52 0.22 -2.02 -5.44
N ARG A 53 1.42 -1.53 -5.77
CA ARG A 53 2.59 -2.36 -6.05
C ARG A 53 3.49 -2.42 -4.83
N LEU A 54 3.84 -3.64 -4.46
CA LEU A 54 4.72 -3.97 -3.35
C LEU A 54 5.88 -4.82 -3.88
N GLU A 55 7.09 -4.53 -3.45
CA GLU A 55 8.23 -5.43 -3.56
C GLU A 55 8.30 -6.27 -2.29
N VAL A 56 8.32 -7.58 -2.41
CA VAL A 56 8.35 -8.52 -1.28
C VAL A 56 9.50 -9.49 -1.51
N ASP A 57 10.53 -9.42 -0.65
CA ASP A 57 11.74 -10.24 -0.79
C ASP A 57 12.41 -10.14 -2.19
N GLY A 58 12.30 -8.98 -2.84
CA GLY A 58 12.81 -8.76 -4.20
C GLY A 58 11.88 -9.24 -5.32
N GLN A 59 10.66 -9.69 -5.00
CA GLN A 59 9.62 -9.99 -5.99
C GLN A 59 8.58 -8.89 -6.04
N GLU A 60 8.26 -8.42 -7.24
CA GLU A 60 7.18 -7.46 -7.45
C GLU A 60 5.82 -8.17 -7.36
N LEU A 61 4.95 -7.59 -6.54
CA LEU A 61 3.61 -8.06 -6.27
C LEU A 61 2.64 -6.89 -6.42
N GLN A 62 1.49 -7.15 -7.05
CA GLN A 62 0.43 -6.17 -7.17
C GLN A 62 -0.79 -6.63 -6.38
N VAL A 63 -1.31 -5.76 -5.53
CA VAL A 63 -2.50 -5.99 -4.72
C VAL A 63 -3.59 -5.05 -5.22
N PRO A 64 -4.65 -5.57 -5.90
CA PRO A 64 -5.77 -4.76 -6.34
C PRO A 64 -6.57 -4.24 -5.15
N PHE A 65 -7.11 -3.03 -5.28
CA PHE A 65 -8.05 -2.48 -4.31
C PHE A 65 -9.47 -2.97 -4.59
N ASP A 66 -10.32 -2.95 -3.57
CA ASP A 66 -11.75 -3.29 -3.71
C ASP A 66 -12.51 -2.22 -4.49
N HIS A 67 -11.99 -0.98 -4.52
CA HIS A 67 -12.51 0.13 -5.28
C HIS A 67 -11.39 0.96 -5.90
N SER A 68 -11.72 1.72 -6.95
CA SER A 68 -10.77 2.66 -7.56
C SER A 68 -10.57 3.89 -6.68
N LEU A 69 -9.33 4.15 -6.27
CA LEU A 69 -8.97 5.32 -5.49
C LEU A 69 -9.19 6.59 -6.33
N SER A 70 -9.93 7.55 -5.81
CA SER A 70 -10.16 8.82 -6.52
C SER A 70 -8.98 9.79 -6.37
N ASP A 71 -8.39 9.83 -5.17
CA ASP A 71 -7.39 10.82 -4.81
C ASP A 71 -6.55 10.39 -3.60
N SER A 72 -5.54 11.19 -3.26
CA SER A 72 -4.57 10.87 -2.21
C SER A 72 -5.17 10.63 -0.82
N ASP A 73 -6.22 11.37 -0.46
CA ASP A 73 -6.94 11.18 0.81
C ASP A 73 -7.63 9.81 0.83
N ASP A 74 -8.30 9.44 -0.26
CA ASP A 74 -8.95 8.14 -0.40
C ASP A 74 -7.94 6.98 -0.37
N ALA A 75 -6.79 7.15 -1.01
CA ALA A 75 -5.68 6.20 -0.94
C ALA A 75 -5.22 5.97 0.50
N HIS A 76 -4.95 7.06 1.23
CA HIS A 76 -4.52 6.97 2.63
C HIS A 76 -5.59 6.31 3.51
N ARG A 77 -6.86 6.70 3.35
CA ARG A 77 -7.99 6.11 4.10
C ARG A 77 -8.15 4.62 3.81
N THR A 78 -8.01 4.22 2.55
CA THR A 78 -8.10 2.82 2.12
C THR A 78 -6.98 2.00 2.74
N LEU A 79 -5.73 2.47 2.66
CA LEU A 79 -4.61 1.82 3.31
C LEU A 79 -4.82 1.66 4.82
N VAL A 80 -5.22 2.74 5.51
CA VAL A 80 -5.50 2.67 6.96
C VAL A 80 -6.63 1.69 7.28
N ALA A 81 -7.67 1.65 6.46
CA ALA A 81 -8.77 0.69 6.61
C ALA A 81 -8.30 -0.75 6.41
N MET A 82 -7.47 -1.01 5.39
CA MET A 82 -6.84 -2.31 5.17
C MET A 82 -5.97 -2.71 6.37
N LEU A 83 -5.16 -1.79 6.91
CA LEU A 83 -4.33 -2.06 8.09
C LEU A 83 -5.16 -2.44 9.31
N ARG A 84 -6.29 -1.76 9.50
CA ARG A 84 -7.21 -2.04 10.60
C ARG A 84 -7.98 -3.35 10.44
N ALA A 85 -8.20 -3.78 9.20
CA ALA A 85 -8.82 -5.06 8.90
C ALA A 85 -7.87 -6.25 9.13
N LEU A 86 -6.55 -5.99 9.15
CA LEU A 86 -5.57 -7.02 9.49
C LEU A 86 -5.77 -7.46 10.95
N PRO A 87 -5.74 -8.78 11.22
CA PRO A 87 -5.84 -9.28 12.58
C PRO A 87 -4.64 -8.79 13.39
N GLN A 88 -4.91 -8.09 14.49
CA GLN A 88 -3.91 -7.75 15.49
C GLN A 88 -3.63 -9.03 16.28
N GLY A 89 -2.60 -9.77 15.84
CA GLY A 89 -2.15 -11.01 16.48
C GLY A 89 -1.51 -10.79 17.84
#